data_AF-A0A7W7ISF1-F1
#
_entry.id   AF-A0A7W7ISF1-F1
#
_cell.length_a   1.000
_cell.length_b   1.000
_cell.length_c   1.000
_cell.angle_alpha   90.00
_cell.angle_beta   90.00
_cell.angle_gamma   90.00
#
_symmetry.space_group_name_H-M   'P 1'
#
loop_
_entity.id
_entity.type
_entity.pdbx_description
1 polymer ?
#
loop_
_entity_poly.entity_id
_entity_poly.type
_entity_poly.pdbx_seq_one_letter_code
_entity_poly.pdbx_strand_id
1 'polypeptide(L)' 'MSNNTVQAMIGAGLSKSFAYHVASGARSISVPLALWLHEHDGLKVGPLIGKTPSQIRALRSVYEPKAPDSVVRRRQRN' A
#
# COMPACT_ATOMS: atom_id res chain seq x y z
N MET A 1 -16.85 7.01 -1.51
CA MET A 1 -15.86 6.21 -0.75
C MET A 1 -16.44 5.88 0.61
N SER A 2 -16.27 4.65 1.10
CA SER A 2 -16.89 4.16 2.33
C SER A 2 -16.20 4.72 3.58
N ASN A 3 -16.96 4.99 4.66
CA ASN A 3 -16.42 5.32 5.99
C ASN A 3 -15.40 4.28 6.49
N ASN A 4 -15.51 3.04 6.01
CA ASN A 4 -14.61 1.93 6.31
C ASN A 4 -13.17 2.18 5.82
N THR A 5 -12.99 2.88 4.70
CA THR A 5 -11.66 3.16 4.12
C THR A 5 -10.85 4.13 4.98
N VAL A 6 -11.51 5.14 5.55
CA VAL A 6 -10.86 6.10 6.47
C VAL A 6 -10.52 5.41 7.80
N GLN A 7 -11.40 4.57 8.33
CA GLN A 7 -11.13 3.82 9.56
C GLN A 7 -9.98 2.83 9.40
N ALA A 8 -9.90 2.10 8.28
CA ALA A 8 -8.80 1.19 8.00
C ALA A 8 -7.46 1.93 7.89
N MET A 9 -7.42 3.09 7.22
CA MET A 9 -6.23 3.95 7.21
C MET A 9 -5.81 4.40 8.62
N ILE A 10 -6.77 4.76 9.47
CA ILE A 10 -6.49 5.16 10.85
C ILE A 10 -5.97 3.96 11.66
N GLY A 11 -6.57 2.77 11.49
CA GLY A 11 -6.10 1.52 12.10
C GLY A 11 -4.67 1.15 11.67
N ALA A 12 -4.32 1.49 10.43
CA ALA A 12 -2.97 1.40 9.86
C ALA A 12 -1.96 2.44 10.42
N GLY A 13 -2.38 3.33 11.32
CA GLY A 13 -1.52 4.34 11.95
C GLY A 13 -1.45 5.68 11.23
N LEU A 14 -2.28 5.92 10.21
CA LEU A 14 -2.37 7.24 9.56
C LEU A 14 -3.16 8.21 10.46
N SER A 15 -2.73 9.46 10.53
CA SER A 15 -3.50 10.48 11.24
C SER A 15 -4.87 10.67 10.60
N LYS A 16 -5.90 10.93 11.42
CA LYS A 16 -7.29 11.11 10.98
C LYS A 16 -7.40 12.13 9.84
N SER A 17 -6.73 13.27 9.96
CA SER A 17 -6.74 14.33 8.94
C SER A 17 -6.06 13.87 7.64
N PHE A 18 -4.97 13.12 7.73
CA PHE A 18 -4.31 12.59 6.54
C PHE A 18 -5.17 11.54 5.84
N ALA A 19 -5.74 10.58 6.59
CA ALA A 19 -6.67 9.59 6.06
C ALA A 19 -7.87 10.23 5.33
N TYR A 20 -8.45 11.29 5.93
CA TYR A 20 -9.52 12.05 5.29
C TYR A 20 -9.10 12.72 3.99
N HIS A 21 -7.95 13.39 3.96
CA HIS A 21 -7.46 14.04 2.73
C HIS A 21 -7.11 13.04 1.63
N VAL A 22 -6.65 11.85 1.98
CA VAL A 22 -6.37 10.78 1.02
C VAL A 22 -7.67 10.18 0.49
N ALA A 23 -8.65 9.95 1.36
CA ALA A 23 -9.96 9.43 0.97
C ALA A 23 -10.78 10.45 0.14
N SER A 24 -10.62 11.75 0.38
CA SER A 24 -11.25 12.80 -0.42
C SER A 24 -10.53 13.10 -1.73
N GLY A 25 -9.35 12.51 -1.96
CA GLY A 25 -8.50 12.81 -3.10
C GLY A 25 -7.78 14.16 -3.00
N ALA A 26 -7.92 14.89 -1.90
CA ALA A 26 -7.24 16.16 -1.65
C ALA A 26 -5.72 16.01 -1.49
N ARG A 27 -5.24 14.79 -1.16
CA ARG A 27 -3.80 14.48 -1.06
C ARG A 27 -3.48 13.17 -1.74
N SER A 28 -2.38 13.17 -2.48
CA SER A 28 -1.79 11.95 -3.00
C SER A 28 -0.92 11.27 -1.94
N ILE A 29 -0.84 9.95 -1.99
CA ILE A 29 0.07 9.13 -1.16
C ILE A 29 1.12 8.47 -2.04
N SER A 30 2.26 8.12 -1.44
CA SER A 30 3.31 7.40 -2.16
C SER A 30 2.84 5.99 -2.58
N VAL A 31 3.39 5.48 -3.69
CA VAL A 31 3.08 4.13 -4.18
C VAL A 31 3.40 3.04 -3.14
N PRO A 32 4.54 3.07 -2.41
CA PRO A 32 4.81 2.10 -1.35
C PRO A 32 3.75 2.08 -0.25
N LEU A 33 3.30 3.26 0.21
CA LEU A 33 2.26 3.36 1.24
C LEU A 33 0.92 2.83 0.73
N ALA A 34 0.56 3.15 -0.52
CA ALA A 34 -0.65 2.64 -1.13
C ALA A 34 -0.63 1.11 -1.27
N LEU A 35 0.51 0.54 -1.67
CA LEU A 35 0.71 -0.91 -1.77
C LEU A 35 0.63 -1.59 -0.41
N TRP A 36 1.23 -1.00 0.63
CA TRP A 36 1.16 -1.53 1.99
C TRP A 36 -0.28 -1.57 2.53
N LEU A 37 -1.05 -0.47 2.35
CA LEU A 37 -2.47 -0.40 2.71
C LEU A 37 -3.33 -1.40 1.91
N HIS A 38 -2.95 -1.67 0.66
CA HIS A 38 -3.62 -2.66 -0.16
C HIS A 38 -3.41 -4.09 0.34
N GLU A 39 -2.21 -4.42 0.81
CA GLU A 39 -1.87 -5.76 1.27
C GLU A 39 -2.41 -6.09 2.66
N HIS A 40 -2.39 -5.10 3.56
CA HIS A 40 -2.87 -5.29 4.93
C HIS A 40 -4.39 -5.15 5.05
N ASP A 41 -4.97 -4.15 4.38
CA ASP A 41 -6.37 -3.75 4.59
C ASP A 41 -7.23 -3.90 3.33
N GLY A 42 -6.67 -4.38 2.21
CA GLY A 42 -7.39 -4.52 0.94
C GLY A 42 -7.73 -3.18 0.27
N LEU A 43 -7.18 -2.07 0.76
CA LEU A 43 -7.59 -0.73 0.32
C LEU A 43 -7.01 -0.37 -1.06
N LYS A 44 -7.85 0.19 -1.94
CA LYS A 44 -7.41 0.78 -3.22
C LYS A 44 -7.47 2.29 -3.14
N VAL A 45 -6.34 2.90 -2.78
CA VAL A 45 -6.26 4.34 -2.46
C VAL A 45 -5.11 5.01 -3.21
N GLY A 46 -5.24 6.32 -3.42
CA GLY A 46 -4.27 7.13 -4.16
C GLY A 46 -3.89 6.51 -5.51
N PRO A 47 -2.61 6.18 -5.75
CA PRO A 47 -2.14 5.67 -7.03
C PRO A 47 -2.69 4.28 -7.39
N LEU A 48 -3.37 3.57 -6.50
CA LEU A 48 -3.99 2.27 -6.80
C LEU A 48 -5.45 2.38 -7.24
N ILE A 49 -6.06 3.56 -7.16
CA ILE A 49 -7.44 3.80 -7.62
C ILE A 49 -7.50 3.55 -9.13
N GLY A 50 -8.46 2.72 -9.56
CA GLY A 50 -8.63 2.36 -10.97
C GLY A 50 -7.63 1.34 -11.51
N LYS A 51 -6.67 0.85 -10.71
CA LYS A 51 -5.72 -0.17 -11.16
C LYS A 51 -6.29 -1.59 -11.09
N THR A 52 -5.96 -2.38 -12.11
CA THR A 52 -6.27 -3.80 -12.17
C THR A 52 -5.34 -4.59 -11.22
N PRO A 53 -5.73 -5.81 -10.80
CA PRO A 53 -4.87 -6.66 -9.96
C PRO A 53 -3.48 -6.91 -10.57
N SER A 54 -3.41 -7.08 -11.89
CA SER A 54 -2.14 -7.26 -12.62
C SER A 54 -1.27 -6.00 -12.60
N GLN A 55 -1.86 -4.81 -12.71
CA GLN A 55 -1.13 -3.55 -12.56
C GLN A 55 -0.63 -3.33 -11.13
N ILE A 56 -1.42 -3.70 -10.12
CA ILE A 56 -1.00 -3.62 -8.72
C ILE A 56 0.18 -4.59 -8.48
N ARG A 57 0.11 -5.81 -9.02
CA ARG A 57 1.22 -6.79 -8.95
C ARG A 57 2.49 -6.29 -9.64
N ALA A 58 2.35 -5.65 -10.80
CA ALA A 58 3.48 -5.05 -11.51
C ALA A 58 4.12 -3.92 -10.68
N LEU A 59 3.32 -3.03 -10.08
CA LEU A 59 3.82 -2.00 -9.17
C LEU A 59 4.49 -2.62 -7.95
N ARG A 60 3.91 -3.68 -7.38
CA ARG A 60 4.52 -4.39 -6.28
C ARG A 60 5.91 -4.88 -6.66
N SER A 61 6.08 -5.53 -7.81
CA SER A 61 7.41 -5.99 -8.26
C SER A 61 8.45 -4.88 -8.43
N VAL A 62 8.05 -3.64 -8.67
CA VAL A 62 8.95 -2.48 -8.79
C VAL A 62 9.37 -1.96 -7.42
N TYR A 63 8.44 -1.97 -6.45
CA TYR A 63 8.63 -1.41 -5.11
C TYR A 63 8.90 -2.44 -4.03
N GLU A 64 8.84 -3.74 -4.35
CA GLU A 64 9.32 -4.80 -3.48
C GLU A 64 10.80 -4.52 -3.25
N PRO A 65 11.24 -4.23 -2.02
CA PRO A 65 12.66 -4.23 -1.75
C PRO A 65 13.10 -5.65 -2.10
N LYS A 66 13.84 -5.83 -3.20
CA LYS A 66 14.59 -7.07 -3.42
C LYS A 66 15.34 -7.27 -2.12
N ALA A 67 14.90 -8.24 -1.31
CA ALA A 67 15.64 -8.60 -0.12
C ALA A 67 17.08 -8.80 -0.63
N PRO A 68 18.07 -8.09 -0.08
CA PRO A 68 19.42 -8.17 -0.62
C PRO A 68 19.78 -9.65 -0.72
N ASP A 69 20.40 -10.06 -1.84
CA ASP A 69 20.65 -11.47 -2.18
C ASP A 69 21.23 -12.28 -0.99
N SER A 70 21.96 -11.60 -0.11
CA SER A 70 22.48 -12.11 1.17
C SER A 70 21.40 -12.69 2.10
N VAL A 71 20.21 -12.09 2.17
CA VAL A 71 19.08 -12.55 3.00
C VAL A 71 18.37 -13.75 2.36
N VAL A 72 18.22 -13.75 1.04
CA VAL A 72 17.61 -14.87 0.28
C VAL A 72 18.49 -16.12 0.37
N ARG A 73 19.81 -15.97 0.19
CA ARG A 73 20.78 -17.07 0.36
C ARG A 73 20.81 -17.64 1.78
N ARG A 74 20.56 -16.81 2.80
CA ARG A 74 20.53 -17.27 4.19
C ARG A 74 19.31 -18.13 4.50
N ARG A 75 18.17 -17.88 3.83
CA ARG A 75 16.95 -18.71 3.94
C ARG A 75 17.03 -20.04 3.20
N GLN A 76 17.83 -20.16 2.14
CA GLN A 76 18.01 -21.44 1.42
C GLN A 76 19.05 -22.37 2.05
N ARG A 77 19.80 -21.89 3.06
CA ARG A 77 20.81 -22.68 3.79
C ARG A 77 20.34 -23.19 5.16
N ASN A 78 19.13 -22.86 5.58
CA ASN A 78 18.44 -23.44 6.74
C ASN A 78 17.31 -24.34 6.25
#